data_AF-A0A2V5T7E2-F1
#
_entry.id   AF-A0A2V5T7E2-F1
#
_cell.length_a   1.000
_cell.length_b   1.000
_cell.length_c   1.000
_cell.angle_alpha   90.00
_cell.angle_beta   90.00
_cell.angle_gamma   90.00
#
_symmetry.space_group_name_H-M   'P 1'
#
loop_
_entity.id
_entity.type
_entity.pdbx_description
1 polymer ?
#
loop_
_entity_poly.entity_id
_entity_poly.type
_entity_poly.pdbx_seq_one_letter_code
_entity_poly.pdbx_strand_id
1 'polypeptide(L)'
;MRIVSHSFWPVLVYLSWATVAVGAYPERLDNAARTMVEAEKNFYQAGQERGTRAAVLAFLADDGVVFRPGPVNGKKVWTERPETGLDLIWEPTFASMARSADFGFTSGPAQWKAKKEDEKPLGYGQFVSVWKKQKDGSW
;
A
#
# COMPACT_ATOMS: atom_id res chain seq x y z
N MET A 1 -75.77 27.03 -22.09
CA MET A 1 -75.24 25.94 -21.24
C MET A 1 -74.36 25.05 -22.11
N ARG A 2 -73.03 25.24 -22.07
CA ARG A 2 -72.04 24.40 -22.77
C ARG A 2 -70.89 24.17 -21.78
N ILE A 3 -70.70 22.91 -21.40
CA ILE A 3 -69.62 22.45 -20.53
C ILE A 3 -68.49 22.00 -21.48
N VAL A 4 -67.30 22.59 -21.35
CA VAL A 4 -66.11 22.14 -22.08
C VAL A 4 -65.26 21.32 -21.12
N SER A 5 -65.09 20.04 -21.43
CA SER A 5 -64.28 19.07 -20.71
C SER A 5 -62.80 19.24 -21.08
N HIS A 6 -61.94 19.50 -20.10
CA HIS A 6 -60.49 19.45 -20.29
C HIS A 6 -59.97 18.07 -19.84
N SER A 7 -59.52 17.26 -20.80
CA SER A 7 -58.81 16.00 -20.52
C SER A 7 -57.36 16.29 -20.17
N PHE A 8 -56.91 15.79 -19.02
CA PHE A 8 -55.54 15.91 -18.52
C PHE A 8 -54.84 14.55 -18.72
N TRP A 9 -53.77 14.51 -19.54
CA TRP A 9 -52.97 13.31 -19.79
C TRP A 9 -51.60 13.46 -19.12
N PRO A 10 -51.17 12.56 -18.22
CA PRO A 10 -49.82 12.63 -17.66
C PRO A 10 -48.82 11.95 -18.60
N VAL A 11 -47.77 12.69 -18.96
CA VAL A 11 -46.59 12.14 -19.64
C VAL A 11 -45.73 11.42 -18.60
N LEU A 12 -45.61 10.09 -18.71
CA LEU A 12 -44.67 9.30 -17.91
C LEU A 12 -43.31 9.28 -18.61
N VAL A 13 -42.33 9.96 -18.02
CA VAL A 13 -40.92 9.91 -18.43
C VAL A 13 -40.27 8.70 -17.76
N TYR A 14 -39.93 7.67 -18.53
CA TYR A 14 -39.08 6.57 -18.08
C TYR A 14 -37.61 7.00 -18.15
N LEU A 15 -36.99 7.25 -16.99
CA LEU A 15 -35.55 7.39 -16.85
C LEU A 15 -34.93 5.99 -16.67
N SER A 16 -34.39 5.44 -17.76
CA SER A 16 -33.59 4.21 -17.72
C SER A 16 -32.20 4.52 -17.14
N TRP A 17 -31.91 3.92 -15.98
CA TRP A 17 -30.56 3.92 -15.42
C TRP A 17 -29.73 2.89 -16.20
N ALA A 18 -28.90 3.35 -17.14
CA ALA A 18 -27.87 2.53 -17.72
C ALA A 18 -26.73 2.39 -16.69
N THR A 19 -26.70 1.28 -15.96
CA THR A 19 -25.51 0.88 -15.19
C THR A 19 -24.39 0.55 -16.17
N VAL A 20 -23.39 1.44 -16.27
CA VAL A 20 -22.12 1.11 -16.88
C VAL A 20 -21.38 0.20 -15.89
N ALA A 21 -21.40 -1.11 -16.16
CA ALA A 21 -20.50 -2.03 -15.49
C ALA A 21 -19.08 -1.73 -15.97
N VAL A 22 -18.31 -0.99 -15.17
CA VAL A 22 -16.87 -0.87 -15.35
C VAL A 22 -16.29 -2.25 -15.01
N GLY A 23 -16.14 -3.11 -16.00
CA GLY A 23 -15.43 -4.37 -15.84
C GLY A 23 -14.00 -4.08 -15.39
N ALA A 24 -13.61 -4.64 -14.23
CA ALA A 24 -12.23 -4.59 -13.76
C ALA A 24 -11.35 -5.33 -14.79
N TYR A 25 -10.69 -4.58 -15.67
CA TYR A 25 -9.63 -5.14 -16.48
C TYR A 25 -8.52 -5.58 -15.52
N PRO A 26 -7.97 -6.80 -15.66
CA PRO A 26 -6.83 -7.21 -14.86
C PRO A 26 -5.72 -6.16 -15.02
N GLU A 27 -5.23 -5.64 -13.90
CA GLU A 27 -4.18 -4.64 -13.92
C GLU A 27 -2.97 -5.18 -14.68
N ARG A 28 -2.36 -4.34 -15.51
CA ARG A 28 -1.15 -4.75 -16.20
C ARG A 28 -0.02 -4.94 -15.19
N LEU A 29 0.66 -6.08 -15.26
CA LEU A 29 1.67 -6.49 -14.29
C LEU A 29 2.82 -5.49 -14.15
N ASP A 30 3.20 -4.80 -15.24
CA ASP A 30 4.19 -3.74 -15.24
C ASP A 30 3.75 -2.54 -14.40
N ASN A 31 2.47 -2.15 -14.48
CA ASN A 31 1.94 -1.08 -13.64
C ASN A 31 1.84 -1.49 -12.17
N ALA A 32 1.37 -2.71 -11.89
CA ALA A 32 1.30 -3.23 -10.53
C ALA A 32 2.69 -3.27 -9.89
N ALA A 33 3.69 -3.82 -10.60
CA ALA A 33 5.06 -3.87 -10.13
C ALA A 33 5.64 -2.47 -9.90
N ARG A 34 5.40 -1.52 -10.81
CA ARG A 34 5.86 -0.13 -10.67
C ARG A 34 5.28 0.54 -9.43
N THR A 35 3.97 0.45 -9.23
CA THR A 35 3.31 1.09 -8.08
C THR A 35 3.69 0.43 -6.75
N MET A 36 3.96 -0.88 -6.73
CA MET A 36 4.52 -1.56 -5.56
C MET A 36 5.94 -1.07 -5.23
N VAL A 37 6.80 -0.91 -6.24
CA VAL A 37 8.15 -0.35 -6.04
C VAL A 37 8.09 1.12 -5.58
N GLU A 38 7.13 1.89 -6.05
CA GLU A 38 6.86 3.24 -5.55
C GLU A 38 6.42 3.22 -4.08
N ALA A 39 5.59 2.27 -3.66
CA ALA A 39 5.21 2.09 -2.26
C ALA A 39 6.43 1.77 -1.36
N GLU A 40 7.34 0.90 -1.82
CA GLU A 40 8.60 0.61 -1.12
C GLU A 40 9.47 1.87 -0.94
N LYS A 41 9.60 2.67 -2.00
CA LYS A 41 10.34 3.93 -1.94
C LYS A 41 9.68 4.91 -0.97
N ASN A 42 8.36 5.01 -0.99
CA ASN A 42 7.61 5.87 -0.06
C ASN A 42 7.75 5.39 1.39
N PHE A 43 7.81 4.08 1.62
CA PHE A 43 8.08 3.50 2.93
C PHE A 43 9.47 3.90 3.44
N TYR A 44 10.50 3.75 2.59
CA TYR A 44 11.85 4.22 2.93
C TYR A 44 11.87 5.72 3.25
N GLN A 45 11.28 6.57 2.40
CA GLN A 45 11.24 8.02 2.66
C GLN A 45 10.54 8.37 3.96
N ALA A 46 9.41 7.70 4.28
CA ALA A 46 8.74 7.89 5.55
C ALA A 46 9.63 7.53 6.75
N GLY A 47 10.48 6.50 6.61
CA GLY A 47 11.49 6.15 7.61
C GLY A 47 12.51 7.27 7.81
N GLN A 48 12.99 7.85 6.71
CA GLN A 48 13.98 8.92 6.75
C GLN A 48 13.42 10.24 7.30
N GLU A 49 12.13 10.52 7.10
CA GLU A 49 11.47 11.75 7.55
C GLU A 49 10.93 11.65 8.98
N ARG A 50 10.32 10.50 9.34
CA ARG A 50 9.48 10.36 10.54
C ARG A 50 10.02 9.35 11.54
N GLY A 51 11.06 8.61 11.18
CA GLY A 51 11.62 7.52 11.97
C GLY A 51 11.10 6.15 11.58
N THR A 52 11.89 5.13 11.90
CA THR A 52 11.66 3.74 11.49
C THR A 52 10.36 3.20 12.06
N ARG A 53 10.05 3.44 13.35
CA ARG A 53 8.81 2.95 13.96
C ARG A 53 7.60 3.59 13.30
N ALA A 54 7.61 4.91 13.12
CA ALA A 54 6.50 5.62 12.49
C ALA A 54 6.22 5.11 11.07
N ALA A 55 7.27 4.89 10.28
CA ALA A 55 7.16 4.36 8.92
C ALA A 55 6.62 2.92 8.91
N VAL A 56 7.16 2.02 9.74
CA VAL A 56 6.67 0.64 9.80
C VAL A 56 5.20 0.60 10.20
N LEU A 57 4.78 1.41 11.19
CA LEU A 57 3.37 1.47 11.58
C LEU A 57 2.46 2.07 10.50
N ALA A 58 2.98 2.87 9.57
CA ALA A 58 2.21 3.45 8.48
C ALA A 58 2.02 2.48 7.30
N PHE A 59 3.05 1.69 6.96
CA PHE A 59 3.06 0.83 5.78
C PHE A 59 2.77 -0.65 6.05
N LEU A 60 2.95 -1.11 7.30
CA LEU A 60 2.65 -2.50 7.63
C LEU A 60 1.13 -2.70 7.71
N ALA A 61 0.62 -3.77 7.11
CA ALA A 61 -0.77 -4.18 7.27
C ALA A 61 -1.08 -4.58 8.73
N ASP A 62 -2.35 -4.53 9.13
CA ASP A 62 -2.81 -4.90 10.47
C ASP A 62 -2.48 -6.37 10.83
N ASP A 63 -2.56 -7.25 9.83
CA ASP A 63 -2.17 -8.67 9.89
C ASP A 63 -0.72 -8.93 9.44
N GLY A 64 0.06 -7.88 9.18
CA GLY A 64 1.43 -7.96 8.69
C GLY A 64 2.36 -8.70 9.65
N VAL A 65 3.27 -9.49 9.09
CA VAL A 65 4.22 -10.32 9.84
C VAL A 65 5.63 -9.75 9.70
N VAL A 66 6.37 -9.74 10.81
CA VAL A 66 7.81 -9.43 10.84
C VAL A 66 8.57 -10.59 11.48
N PHE A 67 9.82 -10.80 11.11
CA PHE A 67 10.66 -11.90 11.61
C PHE A 67 11.66 -11.42 12.66
N ARG A 68 11.49 -11.83 13.93
CA ARG A 68 12.39 -11.47 15.06
C ARG A 68 12.41 -12.51 16.20
N PRO A 69 13.27 -13.54 16.16
CA PRO A 69 13.83 -14.15 14.96
C PRO A 69 12.79 -14.96 14.17
N GLY A 70 11.68 -15.35 14.80
CA GLY A 70 10.54 -16.02 14.17
C GLY A 70 9.42 -15.06 13.77
N PRO A 71 8.38 -15.55 13.09
CA PRO A 71 7.25 -14.74 12.63
C PRO A 71 6.41 -14.25 13.82
N VAL A 72 6.14 -12.95 13.86
CA VAL A 72 5.27 -12.31 14.85
C VAL A 72 4.38 -11.27 14.17
N ASN A 73 3.21 -10.96 14.74
CA ASN A 73 2.39 -9.84 14.26
C ASN A 73 3.18 -8.53 14.44
N GLY A 74 3.50 -7.87 13.33
CA GLY A 74 4.40 -6.74 13.35
C GLY A 74 3.75 -5.48 13.92
N LYS A 75 2.47 -5.21 13.65
CA LYS A 75 1.79 -4.04 14.23
C LYS A 75 1.80 -4.05 15.74
N LYS A 76 1.49 -5.21 16.35
CA LYS A 76 1.58 -5.39 17.81
C LYS A 76 2.99 -5.07 18.31
N VAL A 77 4.00 -5.72 17.75
CA VAL A 77 5.39 -5.59 18.21
C VAL A 77 5.95 -4.17 17.98
N TRP A 78 5.58 -3.50 16.89
CA TRP A 78 6.06 -2.15 16.58
C TRP A 78 5.32 -1.06 17.33
N THR A 79 4.07 -1.31 17.75
CA THR A 79 3.32 -0.36 18.58
C THR A 79 3.96 -0.18 19.95
N GLU A 80 4.42 -1.28 20.56
CA GLU A 80 5.03 -1.29 21.89
C GLU A 80 6.47 -0.73 21.92
N ARG A 81 7.11 -0.58 20.76
CA ARG A 81 8.49 -0.08 20.67
C ARG A 81 8.54 1.43 20.86
N PRO A 82 9.58 1.98 21.50
CA PRO A 82 9.90 3.38 21.33
C PRO A 82 10.44 3.63 19.93
N GLU A 83 10.26 4.85 19.41
CA GLU A 83 11.07 5.28 18.26
C GLU A 83 12.53 5.36 18.71
N THR A 84 13.43 4.92 17.84
CA THR A 84 14.86 4.93 18.10
C THR A 84 15.54 5.77 17.03
N GLY A 85 16.71 6.33 17.34
CA GLY A 85 17.55 6.95 16.31
C GLY A 85 18.03 5.99 15.22
N LEU A 86 17.70 4.69 15.30
CA LEU A 86 18.05 3.67 14.33
C LEU A 86 17.65 4.12 12.92
N ASP A 87 18.67 4.31 12.09
CA ASP A 87 18.53 4.67 10.70
C ASP A 87 18.71 3.41 9.88
N LEU A 88 17.64 2.99 9.21
CA LEU A 88 17.64 1.84 8.32
C LEU A 88 17.67 2.39 6.89
N ILE A 89 18.69 1.99 6.12
CA ILE A 89 18.91 2.46 4.75
C ILE A 89 18.82 1.25 3.83
N TRP A 90 17.88 1.26 2.90
CA TRP A 90 17.70 0.19 1.92
C TRP A 90 17.21 0.72 0.58
N GLU A 91 17.47 -0.04 -0.49
CA GLU A 91 17.03 0.29 -1.84
C GLU A 91 16.57 -0.98 -2.57
N PRO A 92 15.35 -1.00 -3.14
CA PRO A 92 14.90 -2.14 -3.93
C PRO A 92 15.70 -2.25 -5.23
N THR A 93 16.51 -3.30 -5.34
CA THR A 93 17.24 -3.67 -6.57
C THR A 93 16.57 -4.82 -7.33
N PHE A 94 15.64 -5.51 -6.68
CA PHE A 94 14.83 -6.56 -7.28
C PHE A 94 13.37 -6.41 -6.87
N ALA A 95 12.46 -6.68 -7.81
CA ALA A 95 11.02 -6.75 -7.56
C ALA A 95 10.39 -7.85 -8.41
N SER A 96 9.38 -8.53 -7.86
CA SER A 96 8.58 -9.51 -8.58
C SER A 96 7.11 -9.37 -8.21
N MET A 97 6.24 -9.59 -9.19
CA MET A 97 4.79 -9.43 -9.05
C MET A 97 4.10 -10.74 -9.39
N ALA A 98 3.15 -11.15 -8.55
CA ALA A 98 2.31 -12.30 -8.84
C ALA A 98 1.45 -12.04 -10.08
N ARG A 99 1.10 -13.09 -10.83
CA ARG A 99 0.24 -12.97 -12.02
C ARG A 99 -1.14 -12.39 -11.74
N SER A 100 -1.60 -12.47 -10.50
CA SER A 100 -2.85 -11.88 -10.00
C SER A 100 -2.78 -10.36 -9.83
N ALA A 101 -1.59 -9.75 -9.87
CA ALA A 101 -1.35 -8.32 -9.66
C ALA A 101 -1.76 -7.79 -8.27
N ASP A 102 -2.05 -8.67 -7.31
CA ASP A 102 -2.53 -8.32 -5.97
C ASP A 102 -1.49 -8.55 -4.86
N PHE A 103 -0.37 -9.22 -5.14
CA PHE A 103 0.77 -9.29 -4.23
C PHE A 103 2.08 -9.47 -4.97
N GLY A 104 3.17 -9.08 -4.32
CA GLY A 104 4.52 -9.21 -4.84
C GLY A 104 5.55 -9.03 -3.75
N PHE A 105 6.82 -8.95 -4.13
CA PHE A 105 7.88 -8.63 -3.19
C PHE A 105 8.96 -7.75 -3.82
N THR A 106 9.62 -7.01 -2.95
CA THR A 106 10.83 -6.23 -3.24
C THR A 106 11.96 -6.75 -2.36
N SER A 107 13.19 -6.66 -2.86
CA SER A 107 14.38 -7.05 -2.12
C SER A 107 15.60 -6.28 -2.62
N GLY A 108 16.64 -6.25 -1.81
CA GLY A 108 17.88 -5.58 -2.12
C GLY A 108 18.79 -5.42 -0.90
N PRO A 109 19.93 -4.73 -1.07
CA PRO A 109 20.84 -4.45 0.03
C PRO A 109 20.22 -3.51 1.06
N ALA A 110 20.57 -3.75 2.31
CA ALA A 110 20.24 -2.89 3.43
C ALA A 110 21.45 -2.68 4.34
N GLN A 111 21.49 -1.55 5.02
CA GLN A 111 22.41 -1.24 6.10
C GLN A 111 21.67 -0.52 7.22
N TRP A 112 22.20 -0.57 8.45
CA TRP A 112 21.62 0.16 9.56
C TRP A 112 22.68 0.82 10.42
N LYS A 113 22.35 2.00 10.95
CA LYS A 113 23.18 2.79 11.85
C LYS A 113 22.46 2.97 13.19
N ALA A 114 23.20 3.15 14.28
CA ALA A 114 22.59 3.38 15.59
C ALA A 114 21.84 4.73 15.61
N LYS A 115 22.43 5.73 14.95
CA LYS A 115 21.89 7.06 14.69
C LYS A 115 22.18 7.49 13.26
N LYS A 116 21.37 8.38 12.70
CA LYS A 116 21.51 8.87 11.32
C LYS A 116 22.83 9.59 11.08
N GLU A 117 23.34 10.27 12.12
CA GLU A 117 24.59 11.04 12.08
C GLU A 117 25.84 10.16 12.15
N ASP A 118 25.70 8.87 12.47
CA ASP A 118 26.85 7.98 12.58
C ASP A 118 27.50 7.77 11.21
N GLU A 119 28.83 7.88 11.14
CA GLU A 119 29.57 7.66 9.90
C GLU A 119 29.56 6.19 9.47
N LYS A 120 29.67 5.27 10.44
CA LYS A 120 29.80 3.83 10.19
C LYS A 120 28.50 3.10 10.48
N PRO A 121 28.03 2.23 9.56
CA PRO A 121 26.92 1.34 9.84
C PRO A 121 27.29 0.30 10.88
N LEU A 122 26.30 -0.10 11.67
CA LEU A 122 26.39 -1.22 12.60
C LEU A 122 26.39 -2.57 11.87
N GLY A 123 25.90 -2.61 10.64
CA GLY A 123 25.84 -3.83 9.85
C GLY A 123 25.18 -3.65 8.49
N TYR A 124 25.23 -4.73 7.72
CA TYR A 124 24.70 -4.84 6.38
C TYR A 124 23.89 -6.14 6.25
N GLY A 125 22.98 -6.18 5.29
CA GLY A 125 22.21 -7.37 5.00
C GLY A 125 21.42 -7.25 3.70
N GLN A 126 20.41 -8.10 3.58
CA GLN A 126 19.38 -8.02 2.56
C GLN A 126 18.04 -7.82 3.23
N PHE A 127 17.20 -6.98 2.65
CA PHE A 127 15.81 -6.87 3.08
C PHE A 127 14.91 -7.66 2.13
N VAL A 128 13.73 -8.03 2.63
CA VAL A 128 12.62 -8.52 1.83
C VAL A 128 11.35 -7.88 2.39
N SER A 129 10.58 -7.23 1.54
CA SER A 129 9.22 -6.77 1.85
C SER A 129 8.24 -7.51 0.95
N VAL A 130 7.22 -8.11 1.55
CA VAL A 130 6.10 -8.71 0.82
C VAL A 130 4.95 -7.72 0.86
N TRP A 131 4.49 -7.32 -0.31
CA TRP A 131 3.45 -6.32 -0.49
C TRP A 131 2.16 -6.97 -0.95
N LYS A 132 1.04 -6.51 -0.40
CA LYS A 132 -0.29 -6.99 -0.76
C LYS A 132 -1.18 -5.80 -1.01
N LYS A 133 -1.73 -5.71 -2.22
CA LYS A 133 -2.67 -4.66 -2.57
C LYS A 133 -3.94 -4.79 -1.73
N GLN A 134 -4.29 -3.70 -1.05
CA GLN A 134 -5.49 -3.58 -0.24
C GLN A 134 -6.70 -3.27 -1.12
N LYS A 135 -7.91 -3.40 -0.54
CA LYS A 135 -9.17 -3.18 -1.26
C LYS A 135 -9.33 -1.75 -1.79
N ASP A 136 -8.69 -0.78 -1.14
CA ASP A 136 -8.67 0.62 -1.57
C ASP A 136 -7.60 0.92 -2.63
N GLY A 137 -6.83 -0.09 -3.05
CA GLY A 137 -5.78 0.02 -4.06
C GLY A 137 -4.41 0.42 -3.51
N SER A 138 -4.28 0.71 -2.21
CA SER A 138 -2.99 0.91 -1.55
C SER A 138 -2.20 -0.41 -1.47
N TRP A 139 -0.89 -0.31 -1.26
CA TRP A 139 0.03 -1.45 -1.10
C TRP A 139 0.42 -1.64 0.36
#